data_AF-A0AAE3QP05-F1
#
_entry.id   AF-A0AAE3QP05-F1
#
_cell.length_a   1.000
_cell.length_b   1.000
_cell.length_c   1.000
_cell.angle_alpha   90.00
_cell.angle_beta   90.00
_cell.angle_gamma   90.00
#
_symmetry.space_group_name_H-M   'P 1'
#
loop_
_entity.id
_entity.type
_entity.pdbx_description
1 polymer ?
#
loop_
_entity_poly.entity_id
_entity_poly.type
_entity_poly.pdbx_seq_one_letter_code
_entity_poly.pdbx_strand_id
1 'polypeptide(L)'
;MQIQETPEYQLIKTLYGDRKATRSQVPLLNHIDEGLQILVWEQAELTTQRAYCLHPVFQGDDSLLENYTNVSLDNLDNRTILLAMEYRNIANQYLSTRIITQLEEIRLSPLKEVNQMLVADKIQNRKDFECYHQHSHIRSKELTIYFANWLRRLGISEEKYHNYCQKL
;
A
#
# COMPACT_ATOMS: atom_id res chain seq x y z
N MET A 1 -17.28 6.32 -13.74
CA MET A 1 -15.91 6.84 -13.87
C MET A 1 -14.96 5.70 -13.59
N GLN A 2 -14.02 5.43 -14.50
CA GLN A 2 -13.01 4.39 -14.28
C GLN A 2 -11.87 4.95 -13.42
N ILE A 3 -11.24 4.12 -12.59
CA ILE A 3 -10.15 4.59 -11.70
C ILE A 3 -8.97 5.16 -12.49
N GLN A 4 -8.68 4.60 -13.66
CA GLN A 4 -7.59 5.04 -14.53
C GLN A 4 -7.83 6.45 -15.08
N GLU A 5 -9.06 6.95 -15.07
CA GLU A 5 -9.40 8.29 -15.57
C GLU A 5 -9.31 9.35 -14.46
N THR A 6 -9.09 8.96 -13.20
CA THR A 6 -9.12 9.91 -12.08
C THR A 6 -7.82 10.72 -11.99
N PRO A 7 -7.88 11.96 -11.48
CA PRO A 7 -6.69 12.78 -11.22
C PRO A 7 -5.65 12.08 -10.35
N GLU A 8 -6.07 11.30 -9.34
CA GLU A 8 -5.15 10.58 -8.45
C GLU A 8 -4.35 9.50 -9.18
N TYR A 9 -5.00 8.73 -10.06
CA TYR A 9 -4.31 7.71 -10.85
C TYR A 9 -3.35 8.36 -11.86
N GLN A 10 -3.78 9.42 -12.54
CA GLN A 10 -2.92 10.14 -13.49
C GLN A 10 -1.72 10.79 -12.81
N LEU A 11 -1.89 11.29 -11.59
CA LEU A 11 -0.80 11.83 -10.78
C LEU A 11 0.23 10.76 -10.46
N ILE A 12 -0.18 9.63 -9.87
CA ILE A 12 0.78 8.58 -9.50
C ILE A 12 1.44 7.94 -10.74
N LYS A 13 0.69 7.78 -11.83
CA LYS A 13 1.22 7.33 -13.12
C LYS A 13 2.31 8.27 -13.63
N THR A 14 2.09 9.58 -13.57
CA THR A 14 3.08 10.58 -14.00
C THR A 14 4.29 10.57 -13.09
N LEU A 15 4.09 10.53 -11.77
CA LEU A 15 5.18 10.48 -10.80
C LEU A 15 6.01 9.22 -10.98
N TYR A 16 5.39 8.04 -11.08
CA TYR A 16 6.10 6.78 -11.25
C TYR A 16 6.76 6.69 -12.62
N GLY A 17 6.11 7.13 -13.69
CA GLY A 17 6.68 7.09 -15.05
C GLY A 17 7.21 5.70 -15.39
N ASP A 18 8.42 5.64 -15.93
CA ASP A 18 9.11 4.39 -16.28
C ASP A 18 9.91 3.77 -15.10
N ARG A 19 9.75 4.30 -13.88
CA ARG A 19 10.48 3.79 -12.71
C ARG A 19 10.09 2.35 -12.42
N LYS A 20 11.09 1.57 -12.07
CA LYS A 20 10.98 0.16 -11.72
C LYS A 20 11.52 -0.07 -10.32
N ALA A 21 10.96 -1.06 -9.62
CA ALA A 21 11.52 -1.52 -8.36
C ALA A 21 12.96 -2.00 -8.56
N THR A 22 13.88 -1.55 -7.71
CA THR A 22 15.34 -1.73 -7.87
C THR A 22 15.75 -3.19 -8.10
N ARG A 23 15.03 -4.13 -7.51
CA ARG A 23 15.41 -5.55 -7.51
C ARG A 23 14.56 -6.42 -8.43
N SER A 24 13.23 -6.33 -8.37
CA SER A 24 12.35 -7.11 -9.24
C SER A 24 12.32 -6.58 -10.68
N GLN A 25 12.73 -5.31 -10.89
CA GLN A 25 12.64 -4.61 -12.17
C GLN A 25 11.20 -4.49 -12.71
N VAL A 26 10.21 -4.77 -11.87
CA VAL A 26 8.79 -4.59 -12.17
C VAL A 26 8.47 -3.09 -12.11
N PRO A 27 7.67 -2.55 -13.05
CA PRO A 27 7.22 -1.16 -13.00
C PRO A 27 6.54 -0.84 -11.67
N LEU A 28 6.85 0.30 -11.06
CA LEU A 28 6.20 0.71 -9.80
C LEU A 28 4.69 0.87 -9.96
N LEU A 29 4.22 1.21 -11.16
CA LEU A 29 2.79 1.31 -11.45
C LEU A 29 2.05 -0.03 -11.32
N ASN A 30 2.72 -1.16 -11.54
CA ASN A 30 2.09 -2.47 -11.36
C ASN A 30 1.65 -2.69 -9.91
N HIS A 31 2.39 -2.15 -8.93
CA HIS A 31 2.01 -2.24 -7.51
C HIS A 31 0.70 -1.50 -7.23
N ILE A 32 0.47 -0.39 -7.94
CA ILE A 32 -0.79 0.35 -7.88
C ILE A 32 -1.91 -0.48 -8.49
N ASP A 33 -1.71 -1.00 -9.71
CA ASP A 33 -2.75 -1.75 -10.43
C ASP A 33 -3.16 -3.03 -9.69
N GLU A 34 -2.20 -3.79 -9.15
CA GLU A 34 -2.47 -4.97 -8.33
C GLU A 34 -3.21 -4.62 -7.04
N GLY A 35 -2.78 -3.56 -6.36
CA GLY A 35 -3.47 -3.08 -5.15
C GLY A 35 -4.90 -2.62 -5.43
N LEU A 36 -5.13 -1.92 -6.53
CA LEU A 36 -6.47 -1.55 -6.99
C LEU A 36 -7.33 -2.78 -7.27
N GLN A 37 -6.77 -3.82 -7.89
CA GLN A 37 -7.48 -5.07 -8.13
C GLN A 37 -7.87 -5.77 -6.81
N ILE A 38 -6.99 -5.77 -5.80
CA ILE A 38 -7.31 -6.27 -4.46
C ILE A 38 -8.44 -5.45 -3.81
N LEU A 39 -8.38 -4.12 -3.90
CA LEU A 39 -9.43 -3.24 -3.38
C LEU A 39 -10.79 -3.49 -4.04
N VAL A 40 -10.82 -3.80 -5.34
CA VAL A 40 -12.05 -4.21 -6.05
C VAL A 40 -12.60 -5.51 -5.45
N TRP A 41 -11.75 -6.50 -5.19
CA TRP A 41 -12.18 -7.77 -4.56
C TRP A 41 -12.63 -7.59 -3.10
N GLU A 42 -12.06 -6.64 -2.38
CA GLU A 42 -12.49 -6.22 -1.03
C GLU A 42 -13.67 -5.23 -1.06
N GLN A 43 -14.29 -5.02 -2.22
CA GLN A 43 -15.45 -4.16 -2.42
C GLN A 43 -15.24 -2.72 -1.89
N ALA A 44 -14.02 -2.20 -2.04
CA ALA A 44 -13.69 -0.84 -1.63
C ALA A 44 -14.31 0.19 -2.57
N GLU A 45 -14.82 1.27 -1.97
CA GLU A 45 -15.40 2.40 -2.70
C GLU A 45 -14.37 3.10 -3.59
N LEU A 46 -14.85 3.80 -4.63
CA LEU A 46 -13.97 4.53 -5.55
C LEU A 46 -13.09 5.57 -4.82
N THR A 47 -13.60 6.21 -3.76
CA THR A 47 -12.80 7.13 -2.93
C THR A 47 -11.61 6.43 -2.28
N THR A 48 -11.76 5.19 -1.80
CA THR A 48 -10.67 4.40 -1.22
C THR A 48 -9.65 4.02 -2.28
N GLN A 49 -10.10 3.62 -3.47
CA GLN A 49 -9.23 3.31 -4.60
C GLN A 49 -8.42 4.54 -5.05
N ARG A 50 -9.06 5.72 -5.13
CA ARG A 50 -8.39 6.99 -5.42
C ARG A 50 -7.36 7.36 -4.35
N ALA A 51 -7.70 7.19 -3.08
CA ALA A 51 -6.76 7.39 -1.97
C ALA A 51 -5.57 6.42 -2.03
N TYR A 52 -5.81 5.18 -2.45
CA TYR A 52 -4.74 4.21 -2.68
C TYR A 52 -3.79 4.65 -3.79
N CYS A 53 -4.27 5.25 -4.88
CA CYS A 53 -3.37 5.85 -5.88
C CYS A 53 -2.45 6.94 -5.27
N LEU A 54 -2.93 7.70 -4.28
CA LEU A 54 -2.17 8.77 -3.64
C LEU A 54 -1.21 8.29 -2.53
N HIS A 55 -1.41 7.10 -1.98
CA HIS A 55 -0.67 6.67 -0.79
C HIS A 55 0.86 6.77 -0.93
N PRO A 56 1.49 6.42 -2.07
CA PRO A 56 2.95 6.49 -2.17
C PRO A 56 3.47 7.92 -2.33
N VAL A 57 2.63 8.86 -2.77
CA VAL A 57 3.01 10.26 -2.95
C VAL A 57 3.43 10.87 -1.60
N PHE A 58 2.78 10.45 -0.52
CA PHE A 58 3.01 11.00 0.82
C PHE A 58 3.55 9.98 1.83
N GLN A 59 3.81 8.73 1.43
CA GLN A 59 4.11 7.63 2.36
C GLN A 59 5.35 7.89 3.23
N GLY A 60 6.48 8.27 2.65
CA GLY A 60 7.71 8.57 3.38
C GLY A 60 7.77 10.01 3.89
N ASP A 61 8.65 10.29 4.86
CA ASP A 61 9.01 11.68 5.20
C ASP A 61 9.63 12.39 3.99
N ASP A 62 10.53 11.72 3.26
CA ASP A 62 11.15 12.27 2.05
C ASP A 62 10.13 12.51 0.93
N SER A 63 9.22 11.55 0.69
CA SER A 63 8.16 11.70 -0.31
C SER A 63 7.19 12.82 0.04
N LEU A 64 6.82 12.95 1.32
CA LEU A 64 6.00 14.06 1.78
C LEU A 64 6.71 15.39 1.55
N LEU A 65 7.98 15.52 1.95
CA LEU A 65 8.76 16.74 1.79
C LEU A 65 8.90 17.12 0.30
N GLU A 66 9.24 16.17 -0.55
CA GLU A 66 9.39 16.36 -2.00
C GLU A 66 8.07 16.81 -2.63
N ASN A 67 6.96 16.16 -2.29
CA ASN A 67 5.69 16.39 -2.97
C ASN A 67 4.85 17.51 -2.36
N TYR A 68 5.18 17.98 -1.15
CA TYR A 68 4.45 19.07 -0.47
C TYR A 68 4.35 20.33 -1.32
N THR A 69 5.39 20.66 -2.09
CA THR A 69 5.41 21.81 -3.00
C THR A 69 5.24 21.43 -4.47
N ASN A 70 5.64 20.21 -4.85
CA ASN A 70 5.77 19.83 -6.26
C ASN A 70 4.51 19.22 -6.86
N VAL A 71 3.54 18.81 -6.03
CA VAL A 71 2.26 18.26 -6.47
C VAL A 71 1.16 19.28 -6.26
N SER A 72 0.44 19.63 -7.33
CA SER A 72 -0.81 20.39 -7.21
C SER A 72 -1.93 19.48 -6.65
N LEU A 73 -2.61 19.96 -5.62
CA LEU A 73 -3.74 19.28 -4.98
C LEU A 73 -5.10 19.80 -5.47
N ASP A 74 -5.12 20.82 -6.33
CA ASP A 74 -6.33 21.59 -6.67
C ASP A 74 -7.44 20.74 -7.32
N ASN A 75 -7.05 19.65 -8.00
CA ASN A 75 -7.96 18.74 -8.70
C ASN A 75 -8.17 17.41 -7.95
N LEU A 76 -7.68 17.29 -6.72
CA LEU A 76 -7.81 16.08 -5.91
C LEU A 76 -8.97 16.24 -4.92
N ASP A 77 -9.62 15.13 -4.58
CA ASP A 77 -10.68 15.15 -3.58
C ASP A 77 -10.10 15.24 -2.16
N ASN A 78 -10.64 16.15 -1.34
CA ASN A 78 -10.12 16.34 0.02
C ASN A 78 -10.19 15.07 0.87
N ARG A 79 -11.20 14.20 0.66
CA ARG A 79 -11.28 12.94 1.42
C ARG A 79 -10.22 11.95 0.96
N THR A 80 -9.88 11.90 -0.33
CA THR A 80 -8.81 11.01 -0.82
C THR A 80 -7.45 11.41 -0.22
N ILE A 81 -7.18 12.71 -0.10
CA ILE A 81 -5.98 13.22 0.57
C ILE A 81 -5.97 12.84 2.06
N LEU A 82 -7.07 13.07 2.79
CA LEU A 82 -7.16 12.72 4.21
C LEU A 82 -6.93 11.22 4.46
N LEU A 83 -7.48 10.36 3.60
CA LEU A 83 -7.27 8.92 3.67
C LEU A 83 -5.81 8.55 3.38
N ALA A 84 -5.15 9.16 2.40
CA ALA A 84 -3.74 8.92 2.11
C ALA A 84 -2.82 9.35 3.27
N MET A 85 -3.13 10.47 3.92
CA MET A 85 -2.36 10.95 5.08
C MET A 85 -2.57 10.09 6.33
N GLU A 86 -3.78 9.60 6.56
CA GLU A 86 -4.04 8.66 7.65
C GLU A 86 -3.41 7.28 7.36
N TYR A 87 -3.42 6.83 6.10
CA TYR A 87 -2.67 5.64 5.69
C TYR A 87 -1.19 5.79 6.02
N ARG A 88 -0.56 6.90 5.64
CA ARG A 88 0.83 7.22 5.97
C ARG A 88 1.08 7.12 7.48
N ASN A 89 0.22 7.77 8.28
CA ASN A 89 0.30 7.77 9.73
C ASN A 89 0.27 6.34 10.30
N ILE A 90 -0.67 5.50 9.86
CA ILE A 90 -0.81 4.13 10.37
C ILE A 90 0.28 3.19 9.87
N ALA A 91 0.59 3.21 8.57
CA ALA A 91 1.61 2.36 7.97
C ALA A 91 2.99 2.58 8.58
N ASN A 92 3.35 3.84 8.88
CA ASN A 92 4.67 4.19 9.43
C ASN A 92 4.81 3.93 10.94
N GLN A 93 3.71 3.70 11.67
CA GLN A 93 3.78 3.36 13.10
C GLN A 93 4.29 1.93 13.36
N TYR A 94 4.16 1.03 12.37
CA TYR A 94 4.67 -0.34 12.45
C TYR A 94 5.45 -0.70 11.18
N LEU A 95 6.76 -0.53 11.27
CA LEU A 95 7.74 -0.93 10.25
C LEU A 95 8.38 -2.28 10.60
N SER A 96 8.99 -2.94 9.62
CA SER A 96 9.61 -4.26 9.79
C SER A 96 10.77 -4.29 10.80
N THR A 97 11.30 -3.13 11.22
CA THR A 97 12.32 -2.99 12.27
C THR A 97 11.75 -3.05 13.68
N ARG A 98 10.43 -2.87 13.84
CA ARG A 98 9.79 -2.84 15.15
C ARG A 98 9.48 -4.26 15.63
N ILE A 99 9.93 -4.58 16.83
CA ILE A 99 9.58 -5.81 17.54
C ILE A 99 8.34 -5.52 18.37
N ILE A 100 7.35 -6.43 18.30
CA ILE A 100 6.11 -6.36 19.09
C ILE A 100 5.97 -7.63 19.92
N THR A 101 5.31 -7.49 21.06
CA THR A 101 4.98 -8.59 21.98
C THR A 101 3.54 -9.06 21.81
N GLN A 102 2.66 -8.15 21.39
CA GLN A 102 1.24 -8.39 21.17
C GLN A 102 0.81 -7.84 19.82
N LEU A 103 -0.17 -8.49 19.18
CA LEU A 103 -0.62 -8.12 17.84
C LEU A 103 -1.34 -6.77 17.84
N GLU A 104 -1.99 -6.43 18.95
CA GLU A 104 -2.76 -5.22 19.21
C GLU A 104 -1.90 -3.94 19.19
N GLU A 105 -0.58 -4.09 19.33
CA GLU A 105 0.38 -2.99 19.17
C GLU A 105 0.40 -2.43 17.74
N ILE A 106 -0.03 -3.24 16.76
CA ILE A 106 -0.29 -2.78 15.40
C ILE A 106 -1.64 -2.06 15.43
N ARG A 107 -1.58 -0.73 15.49
CA ARG A 107 -2.77 0.11 15.45
C ARG A 107 -3.40 0.05 14.06
N LEU A 108 -4.72 -0.03 14.03
CA LEU A 108 -5.52 0.15 12.83
C LEU A 108 -6.11 1.56 12.81
N SER A 109 -6.44 2.04 11.63
CA SER A 109 -7.15 3.31 11.51
C SER A 109 -8.58 3.18 12.02
N PRO A 110 -9.18 4.23 12.60
CA PRO A 110 -10.63 4.31 12.79
C PRO A 110 -11.39 4.37 11.45
N LEU A 111 -10.72 4.69 10.34
CA LEU A 111 -11.31 4.75 9.01
C LEU A 111 -11.17 3.39 8.33
N LYS A 112 -12.30 2.75 8.03
CA LYS A 112 -12.33 1.42 7.38
C LYS A 112 -11.60 1.42 6.04
N GLU A 113 -11.68 2.54 5.32
CA GLU A 113 -11.08 2.75 4.00
C GLU A 113 -9.55 2.63 4.07
N VAL A 114 -8.94 3.18 5.12
CA VAL A 114 -7.49 3.08 5.33
C VAL A 114 -7.08 1.64 5.65
N ASN A 115 -7.90 0.90 6.40
CA ASN A 115 -7.63 -0.51 6.67
C ASN A 115 -7.74 -1.36 5.39
N GLN A 116 -8.67 -1.04 4.48
CA GLN A 116 -8.73 -1.68 3.15
C GLN A 116 -7.47 -1.34 2.31
N MET A 117 -7.00 -0.09 2.34
CA MET A 117 -5.74 0.29 1.68
C MET A 117 -4.54 -0.48 2.23
N LEU A 118 -4.47 -0.66 3.56
CA LEU A 118 -3.42 -1.47 4.21
C LEU A 118 -3.50 -2.95 3.81
N VAL A 119 -4.69 -3.51 3.65
CA VAL A 119 -4.86 -4.88 3.14
C VAL A 119 -4.24 -5.01 1.74
N ALA A 120 -4.61 -4.11 0.82
CA ALA A 120 -4.09 -4.13 -0.55
C ALA A 120 -2.57 -3.98 -0.59
N ASP A 121 -2.02 -2.97 0.11
CA ASP A 121 -0.58 -2.72 0.16
C ASP A 121 0.19 -3.91 0.76
N LYS A 122 -0.29 -4.48 1.88
CA LYS A 122 0.45 -5.54 2.58
C LYS A 122 0.39 -6.87 1.84
N ILE A 123 -0.70 -7.18 1.16
CA ILE A 123 -0.78 -8.35 0.27
C ILE A 123 0.20 -8.19 -0.89
N GLN A 124 0.16 -7.04 -1.58
CA GLN A 124 1.03 -6.77 -2.72
C GLN A 124 2.52 -6.81 -2.32
N ASN A 125 2.89 -6.12 -1.25
CA ASN A 125 4.27 -6.09 -0.74
C ASN A 125 4.75 -7.46 -0.26
N ARG A 126 3.88 -8.27 0.36
CA ARG A 126 4.23 -9.64 0.77
C ARG A 126 4.47 -10.53 -0.44
N LYS A 127 3.62 -10.43 -1.47
CA LYS A 127 3.77 -11.19 -2.72
C LYS A 127 5.13 -10.91 -3.35
N ASP A 128 5.48 -9.64 -3.51
CA ASP A 128 6.78 -9.26 -4.09
C ASP A 128 7.96 -9.68 -3.21
N PHE A 129 7.81 -9.60 -1.89
CA PHE A 129 8.80 -10.11 -0.97
C PHE A 129 9.03 -11.61 -1.17
N GLU A 130 7.98 -12.42 -1.22
CA GLU A 130 8.05 -13.87 -1.44
C GLU A 130 8.64 -14.21 -2.82
N CYS A 131 8.21 -13.51 -3.88
CA CYS A 131 8.67 -13.77 -5.24
C CYS A 131 10.13 -13.38 -5.48
N TYR A 132 10.60 -12.27 -4.89
CA TYR A 132 11.87 -11.66 -5.30
C TYR A 132 12.90 -11.49 -4.18
N HIS A 133 12.51 -11.57 -2.90
CA HIS A 133 13.36 -11.14 -1.78
C HIS A 133 13.53 -12.15 -0.66
N GLN A 134 12.61 -13.11 -0.50
CA GLN A 134 12.59 -14.00 0.66
C GLN A 134 13.89 -14.81 0.80
N HIS A 135 14.51 -15.22 -0.30
CA HIS A 135 15.75 -16.02 -0.26
C HIS A 135 17.03 -15.20 -0.28
N SER A 136 16.96 -13.88 -0.53
CA SER A 136 18.13 -13.02 -0.71
C SER A 136 18.25 -11.89 0.32
N HIS A 137 17.16 -11.55 1.03
CA HIS A 137 17.14 -10.43 1.96
C HIS A 137 17.73 -10.81 3.33
N ILE A 138 18.71 -10.05 3.82
CA ILE A 138 19.36 -10.29 5.12
C ILE A 138 18.37 -10.32 6.31
N ARG A 139 17.30 -9.54 6.20
CA ARG A 139 16.18 -9.46 7.17
C ARG A 139 14.94 -10.29 6.78
N SER A 140 15.13 -11.38 6.04
CA SER A 140 14.01 -12.16 5.49
C SER A 140 13.09 -12.73 6.58
N LYS A 141 13.66 -13.20 7.70
CA LYS A 141 12.87 -13.74 8.83
C LYS A 141 11.98 -12.66 9.45
N GLU A 142 12.52 -11.47 9.66
CA GLU A 142 11.83 -10.32 10.22
C GLU A 142 10.73 -9.83 9.28
N LEU A 143 10.99 -9.78 7.97
CA LEU A 143 9.99 -9.41 6.97
C LEU A 143 8.85 -10.44 6.89
N THR A 144 9.16 -11.73 7.01
CA THR A 144 8.16 -12.80 7.05
C THR A 144 7.22 -12.59 8.24
N ILE A 145 7.77 -12.36 9.43
CA ILE A 145 7.00 -12.08 10.65
C ILE A 145 6.20 -10.78 10.51
N TYR A 146 6.82 -9.74 9.96
CA TYR A 146 6.19 -8.44 9.73
C TYR A 146 4.91 -8.54 8.87
N PHE A 147 5.01 -9.21 7.71
CA PHE A 147 3.84 -9.37 6.85
C PHE A 147 2.78 -10.28 7.47
N ALA A 148 3.18 -11.38 8.11
CA ALA A 148 2.26 -12.26 8.82
C ALA A 148 1.49 -11.52 9.93
N ASN A 149 2.15 -10.67 10.69
CA ASN A 149 1.51 -9.86 11.73
C ASN A 149 0.53 -8.84 11.14
N TRP A 150 0.92 -8.11 10.08
CA TRP A 150 0.00 -7.18 9.42
C TRP A 150 -1.26 -7.87 8.91
N LEU A 151 -1.11 -8.97 8.17
CA LEU A 151 -2.26 -9.68 7.60
C LEU A 151 -3.16 -10.26 8.69
N ARG A 152 -2.60 -10.88 9.73
CA ARG A 152 -3.38 -11.34 10.89
C ARG A 152 -4.13 -10.19 11.55
N ARG A 153 -3.47 -9.04 11.76
CA ARG A 153 -4.10 -7.87 12.40
C ARG A 153 -5.25 -7.31 11.58
N LEU A 154 -5.12 -7.33 10.26
CA LEU A 154 -6.12 -6.89 9.29
C LEU A 154 -7.21 -7.95 9.01
N GLY A 155 -7.13 -9.13 9.64
CA GLY A 155 -8.12 -10.20 9.47
C GLY A 155 -7.99 -10.98 8.16
N ILE A 156 -6.82 -10.96 7.53
CA ILE A 156 -6.52 -11.74 6.32
C ILE A 156 -5.85 -13.05 6.73
N SER A 157 -6.52 -14.17 6.46
CA SER A 157 -5.95 -15.51 6.65
C SER A 157 -4.92 -15.84 5.58
N GLU A 158 -4.04 -16.81 5.87
CA GLU A 158 -3.09 -17.32 4.87
C GLU A 158 -3.84 -17.85 3.63
N GLU A 159 -4.94 -18.57 3.80
CA GLU A 159 -5.76 -19.04 2.68
C GLU A 159 -6.27 -17.88 1.80
N LYS A 160 -6.80 -16.82 2.43
CA LYS A 160 -7.27 -15.63 1.72
C LYS A 160 -6.12 -14.93 0.99
N TYR A 161 -4.95 -14.82 1.61
CA TYR A 161 -3.73 -14.29 0.99
C TYR A 161 -3.32 -15.10 -0.26
N HIS A 162 -3.21 -16.43 -0.17
CA HIS A 162 -2.85 -17.27 -1.31
C HIS A 162 -3.88 -17.17 -2.44
N ASN A 163 -5.17 -17.08 -2.12
CA ASN A 163 -6.23 -16.88 -3.10
C ASN A 163 -6.09 -15.55 -3.86
N TYR A 164 -5.56 -14.50 -3.22
CA TYR A 164 -5.23 -13.25 -3.91
C TYR A 164 -4.04 -13.43 -4.84
N CYS A 165 -2.94 -13.99 -4.35
CA CYS A 165 -1.73 -14.20 -5.15
C CYS A 165 -1.96 -15.08 -6.39
N GLN A 166 -2.87 -16.06 -6.32
CA GLN A 166 -3.22 -16.90 -7.49
C GLN A 166 -4.00 -16.16 -8.57
N LYS A 167 -4.65 -15.04 -8.24
CA LYS A 167 -5.51 -14.27 -9.15
C LYS A 167 -4.84 -13.00 -9.68
N LEU A 168 -3.66 -12.65 -9.15
CA LEU A 168 -2.84 -11.51 -9.56
C LEU A 168 -1.75 -11.98 -10.52
#